data_AF-A0A9P9RXD3-F1
#
_entry.id   AF-A0A9P9RXD3-F1
#
_cell.length_a   1.000
_cell.length_b   1.000
_cell.length_c   1.000
_cell.angle_alpha   90.00
_cell.angle_beta   90.00
_cell.angle_gamma   90.00
#
_symmetry.space_group_name_H-M   'P 1'
#
loop_
_entity.id
_entity.type
_entity.pdbx_description
1 polymer ?
#
loop_
_entity_poly.entity_id
_entity_poly.type
_entity_poly.pdbx_seq_one_letter_code
_entity_poly.pdbx_strand_id
1 'polypeptide(L)'
;MKFTISATLFAFLAVASGMVIEDRQAGANANRPVPDGPCCTPNTSLKQDVCNVNGQTGRCVPASVNGCGGALTCIEDNRLTCNPNTLERGRPLCRLAAGK
;
A
#
# COMPACT_ATOMS: atom_id res chain seq x y z
N MET A 1 61.71 30.93 -11.91
CA MET A 1 61.40 29.71 -11.14
C MET A 1 61.19 30.07 -9.67
N LYS A 2 60.37 29.28 -8.96
CA LYS A 2 59.89 29.37 -7.55
C LYS A 2 58.55 30.11 -7.39
N PHE A 3 57.41 29.40 -7.34
CA PHE A 3 56.78 28.60 -6.26
C PHE A 3 55.89 29.49 -5.37
N THR A 4 54.60 29.10 -5.21
CA THR A 4 53.86 28.97 -3.93
C THR A 4 52.34 28.89 -4.21
N ILE A 5 51.75 27.67 -4.21
CA ILE A 5 50.85 27.05 -3.20
C ILE A 5 49.38 27.55 -3.21
N SER A 6 48.51 26.57 -3.47
CA SER A 6 47.12 26.35 -3.04
C SER A 6 46.20 27.51 -2.66
N ALA A 7 45.04 27.53 -3.34
CA ALA A 7 43.75 27.62 -2.66
C ALA A 7 42.68 26.88 -3.49
N THR A 8 42.50 25.60 -3.20
CA THR A 8 41.27 24.87 -3.50
C THR A 8 40.13 25.49 -2.71
N LEU A 9 39.08 25.97 -3.38
CA LEU A 9 37.78 26.17 -2.74
C LEU A 9 36.66 25.78 -3.72
N PHE A 10 36.14 24.59 -3.44
CA PHE A 10 34.88 24.07 -3.93
C PHE A 10 33.73 24.99 -3.52
N ALA A 11 32.85 25.30 -4.45
CA ALA A 11 31.46 25.61 -4.13
C ALA A 11 30.56 25.12 -5.27
N PHE A 12 30.29 23.81 -5.27
CA PHE A 12 29.13 23.26 -5.97
C PHE A 12 27.87 23.77 -5.26
N LEU A 13 27.20 24.78 -5.81
CA LEU A 13 25.82 25.07 -5.43
C LEU A 13 24.91 24.07 -6.14
N ALA A 14 24.61 22.97 -5.47
CA ALA A 14 23.45 22.15 -5.80
C ALA A 14 22.19 22.91 -5.32
N VAL A 15 21.47 23.55 -6.23
CA VAL A 15 20.10 23.99 -5.96
C VAL A 15 19.26 22.73 -5.80
N ALA A 16 18.80 22.49 -4.58
CA ALA A 16 17.88 21.41 -4.25
C ALA A 16 16.52 21.70 -4.91
N SER A 17 16.22 21.00 -6.00
CA SER A 17 14.85 20.87 -6.51
C SER A 17 14.05 19.96 -5.57
N GLY A 18 13.66 20.47 -4.41
CA GLY A 18 12.73 19.81 -3.51
C GLY A 18 11.29 20.13 -3.88
N MET A 19 10.77 19.56 -4.98
CA MET A 19 9.32 19.49 -5.14
C MET A 19 8.80 18.48 -4.10
N VAL A 20 8.27 18.97 -3.00
CA VAL A 20 7.47 18.13 -2.11
C VAL A 20 6.12 17.99 -2.79
N ILE A 21 5.98 16.92 -3.58
CA ILE A 21 4.66 16.44 -3.98
C ILE A 21 4.06 15.86 -2.70
N GLU A 22 3.34 16.67 -1.96
CA GLU A 22 2.50 16.22 -0.85
C GLU A 22 1.27 15.51 -1.46
N ASP A 23 1.50 14.34 -2.07
CA ASP A 23 0.41 13.43 -2.38
C ASP A 23 -0.02 12.78 -1.05
N ARG A 24 -0.94 13.45 -0.38
CA ARG A 24 -1.96 12.89 0.51
C ARG A 24 -1.48 11.65 1.30
N GLN A 25 -0.88 11.83 2.48
CA GLN A 25 -0.89 10.78 3.51
C GLN A 25 -2.31 10.55 4.03
N ALA A 26 -3.22 10.07 3.18
CA ALA A 26 -4.31 9.28 3.68
C ALA A 26 -3.65 8.00 4.20
N GLY A 27 -3.70 7.74 5.52
CA GLY A 27 -3.14 6.53 6.11
C GLY A 27 -3.69 5.27 5.43
N ALA A 28 -3.20 4.09 5.83
CA ALA A 28 -3.72 2.84 5.29
C ALA A 28 -5.27 2.87 5.22
N ASN A 29 -5.82 2.55 4.06
CA ASN A 29 -7.27 2.56 3.77
C ASN A 29 -7.94 3.94 3.88
N ALA A 30 -7.23 5.01 3.55
CA ALA A 30 -7.72 6.38 3.70
C ALA A 30 -8.20 6.67 5.14
N ASN A 31 -7.37 6.30 6.11
CA ASN A 31 -7.62 6.40 7.55
C ASN A 31 -8.77 5.54 8.09
N ARG A 32 -9.32 4.60 7.29
CA ARG A 32 -10.18 3.54 7.82
C ARG A 32 -9.35 2.51 8.58
N PRO A 33 -9.96 1.74 9.51
CA PRO A 33 -9.27 0.65 10.19
C PRO A 33 -8.61 -0.33 9.23
N VAL A 34 -7.43 -0.83 9.61
CA VAL A 34 -6.79 -2.01 9.02
C VAL A 34 -7.20 -3.20 9.88
N PRO A 35 -8.19 -4.01 9.46
CA PRO A 35 -8.66 -5.12 10.28
C PRO A 35 -7.56 -6.20 10.39
N ASP A 36 -7.47 -6.80 11.58
CA ASP A 36 -6.61 -7.96 11.85
C ASP A 36 -7.52 -9.17 12.15
N GLY A 37 -7.44 -10.19 11.30
CA GLY A 37 -8.28 -11.38 11.38
C GLY A 37 -8.91 -11.79 10.05
N PRO A 38 -9.70 -12.87 10.03
CA PRO A 38 -10.23 -13.46 8.80
C PRO A 38 -11.29 -12.60 8.10
N CYS A 39 -11.93 -11.68 8.83
CA CYS A 39 -13.03 -10.86 8.33
C CYS A 39 -12.69 -9.38 8.44
N CYS A 40 -13.03 -8.63 7.40
CA CYS A 40 -12.88 -7.19 7.41
C CYS A 40 -14.02 -6.52 8.20
N THR A 41 -13.78 -5.29 8.67
CA THR A 41 -14.75 -4.57 9.50
C THR A 41 -16.05 -4.31 8.74
N PRO A 42 -17.17 -4.92 9.14
CA PRO A 42 -18.44 -4.77 8.42
C PRO A 42 -18.87 -3.31 8.38
N ASN A 43 -19.48 -2.89 7.26
CA ASN A 43 -19.94 -1.52 6.99
C ASN A 43 -18.85 -0.43 7.00
N THR A 44 -17.58 -0.78 7.29
CA THR A 44 -16.47 0.16 7.39
C THR A 44 -15.41 -0.12 6.34
N SER A 45 -14.92 -1.36 6.26
CA SER A 45 -13.94 -1.76 5.26
C SER A 45 -14.53 -1.79 3.86
N LEU A 46 -13.80 -1.24 2.91
CA LEU A 46 -14.14 -1.25 1.49
C LEU A 46 -13.36 -2.35 0.77
N LYS A 47 -13.82 -2.69 -0.43
CA LYS A 47 -13.08 -3.62 -1.28
C LYS A 47 -11.68 -3.06 -1.57
N GLN A 48 -10.71 -3.96 -1.58
CA GLN A 48 -9.28 -3.69 -1.75
C GLN A 48 -8.62 -2.96 -0.58
N ASP A 49 -9.32 -2.73 0.55
CA ASP A 49 -8.68 -2.25 1.77
C ASP A 49 -7.60 -3.24 2.24
N VAL A 50 -6.52 -2.71 2.81
CA VAL A 50 -5.45 -3.48 3.44
C VAL A 50 -6.02 -4.07 4.71
N CYS A 51 -5.74 -5.33 4.94
CA CYS A 51 -6.02 -6.02 6.18
C CYS A 51 -4.82 -6.90 6.54
N ASN A 52 -4.80 -7.41 7.75
CA ASN A 52 -3.83 -8.38 8.22
C ASN A 52 -4.57 -9.68 8.59
N VAL A 53 -4.02 -10.82 8.22
CA VAL A 53 -4.55 -12.14 8.61
C VAL A 53 -3.39 -13.12 8.71
N ASN A 54 -3.37 -13.94 9.76
CA ASN A 54 -2.29 -14.91 10.01
C ASN A 54 -0.88 -14.28 10.01
N GLY A 55 -0.73 -13.04 10.49
CA GLY A 55 0.54 -12.29 10.50
C GLY A 55 1.01 -11.81 9.13
N GLN A 56 0.17 -11.91 8.09
CA GLN A 56 0.46 -11.47 6.74
C GLN A 56 -0.46 -10.34 6.31
N THR A 57 0.04 -9.47 5.43
CA THR A 57 -0.76 -8.46 4.76
C THR A 57 -1.68 -9.11 3.73
N GLY A 58 -2.86 -8.53 3.56
CA GLY A 58 -3.87 -9.00 2.63
C GLY A 58 -4.76 -7.89 2.07
N ARG A 59 -5.86 -8.31 1.45
CA ARG A 59 -6.92 -7.43 0.95
C ARG A 59 -8.29 -7.89 1.41
N CYS A 60 -9.13 -6.90 1.73
CA CYS A 60 -10.56 -7.07 1.88
C CYS A 60 -11.21 -7.31 0.52
N VAL A 61 -11.57 -8.55 0.22
CA VAL A 61 -12.19 -8.94 -1.05
C VAL A 61 -13.52 -9.66 -0.82
N PRO A 62 -14.45 -9.61 -1.78
CA PRO A 62 -15.64 -10.45 -1.73
C PRO A 62 -15.21 -11.91 -1.92
N ALA A 63 -15.34 -12.71 -0.87
CA ALA A 63 -15.09 -14.14 -0.92
C ALA A 63 -16.07 -14.86 0.02
N SER A 64 -16.59 -16.00 -0.40
CA SER A 64 -17.50 -16.81 0.43
C SER A 64 -16.74 -17.77 1.36
N VAL A 65 -15.53 -17.40 1.77
CA VAL A 65 -14.64 -18.20 2.63
C VAL A 65 -14.55 -17.56 4.03
N ASN A 66 -14.16 -18.36 5.02
CA ASN A 66 -13.99 -17.95 6.44
C ASN A 66 -15.26 -17.47 7.17
N GLY A 67 -16.46 -17.64 6.58
CA GLY A 67 -17.72 -17.48 7.31
C GLY A 67 -18.06 -16.05 7.75
N CYS A 68 -17.59 -15.02 7.04
CA CYS A 68 -17.74 -13.61 7.44
C CYS A 68 -19.17 -13.01 7.34
N GLY A 69 -20.21 -13.84 7.17
CA GLY A 69 -21.61 -13.42 7.33
C GLY A 69 -22.09 -12.27 6.45
N GLY A 70 -21.47 -12.07 5.28
CA GLY A 70 -21.79 -10.97 4.35
C GLY A 70 -20.83 -9.77 4.41
N ALA A 71 -19.90 -9.75 5.37
CA ALA A 71 -18.75 -8.85 5.32
C ALA A 71 -17.72 -9.31 4.27
N LEU A 72 -16.79 -8.43 3.92
CA LEU A 72 -15.64 -8.79 3.09
C LEU A 72 -14.70 -9.69 3.89
N THR A 73 -14.02 -10.61 3.19
CA THR A 73 -13.03 -11.50 3.79
C THR A 73 -11.65 -10.90 3.62
N CYS A 74 -10.83 -10.97 4.68
CA CYS A 74 -9.42 -10.66 4.57
C CYS A 74 -8.68 -11.88 4.04
N ILE A 75 -8.05 -11.73 2.88
CA ILE A 75 -7.29 -12.79 2.22
C ILE A 75 -5.85 -12.33 2.07
N GLU A 76 -4.89 -13.20 2.43
CA GLU A 76 -3.46 -12.95 2.27
C GLU A 76 -3.09 -12.57 0.84
N ASP A 77 -2.15 -11.63 0.66
CA ASP A 77 -1.74 -11.16 -0.66
C ASP A 77 -1.23 -12.32 -1.56
N ASN A 78 -0.61 -13.35 -0.98
CA ASN A 78 -0.13 -14.54 -1.70
C ASN A 78 -1.23 -15.51 -2.20
N ARG A 79 -2.49 -15.29 -1.78
CA ARG A 79 -3.67 -16.03 -2.24
C ARG A 79 -4.54 -15.21 -3.19
N LEU A 80 -4.10 -14.01 -3.54
CA LEU A 80 -4.82 -13.10 -4.43
C LEU A 80 -4.24 -13.10 -5.84
N THR A 81 -5.12 -12.97 -6.83
CA THR A 81 -4.77 -12.56 -8.19
C THR A 81 -5.22 -11.12 -8.37
N CYS A 82 -4.26 -10.22 -8.61
CA CYS A 82 -4.52 -8.78 -8.78
C CYS A 82 -4.36 -8.37 -10.24
N ASN A 83 -5.33 -7.61 -10.77
CA ASN A 83 -5.22 -6.97 -12.06
C ASN A 83 -4.72 -5.53 -11.88
N PRO A 84 -3.47 -5.21 -12.23
CA PRO A 84 -2.93 -3.85 -12.09
C PRO A 84 -3.58 -2.83 -13.04
N ASN A 85 -4.22 -3.28 -14.12
CA ASN A 85 -4.86 -2.42 -15.11
C ASN A 85 -6.31 -2.06 -14.74
N THR A 86 -6.85 -2.63 -13.68
CA THR A 86 -8.21 -2.33 -13.20
C THR A 86 -8.13 -1.89 -11.76
N LEU A 87 -8.48 -0.64 -11.50
CA LEU A 87 -8.49 -0.10 -10.15
C LEU A 87 -9.90 -0.19 -9.55
N GLU A 88 -10.00 -0.68 -8.32
CA GLU A 88 -11.19 -0.62 -7.48
C GLU A 88 -10.85 0.16 -6.21
N ARG A 89 -11.58 1.26 -5.97
CA ARG A 89 -11.33 2.17 -4.82
C ARG A 89 -9.88 2.70 -4.75
N GLY A 90 -9.24 2.91 -5.89
CA GLY A 90 -7.89 3.47 -6.00
C GLY A 90 -6.76 2.44 -5.89
N ARG A 91 -7.07 1.14 -5.90
CA ARG A 91 -6.09 0.04 -5.80
C ARG A 91 -6.32 -1.02 -6.86
N PRO A 92 -5.29 -1.78 -7.28
CA PRO A 92 -5.46 -2.92 -8.17
C PRO A 92 -6.59 -3.84 -7.69
N LEU A 93 -7.46 -4.23 -8.61
CA LEU A 93 -8.54 -5.16 -8.34
C LEU A 93 -7.93 -6.53 -8.03
N CYS A 94 -7.93 -6.91 -6.76
CA CYS A 94 -7.54 -8.24 -6.32
C CYS A 94 -8.77 -9.11 -6.06
N ARG A 95 -8.65 -10.39 -6.39
CA ARG A 95 -9.64 -11.43 -6.12
C ARG A 95 -8.95 -12.67 -5.58
N LEU A 96 -9.68 -13.48 -4.80
CA LEU A 96 -9.20 -14.79 -4.39
C LEU A 96 -8.83 -15.60 -5.63
N ALA A 97 -7.61 -16.13 -5.67
CA ALA A 97 -7.14 -16.98 -6.75
C ALA A 97 -7.97 -18.27 -6.80
N ALA A 98 -8.39 -18.68 -7.99
CA ALA A 98 -9.14 -19.93 -8.15
C ALA A 98 -8.28 -21.12 -7.73
N GLY A 99 -8.81 -21.98 -6.85
CA GLY A 99 -8.14 -23.20 -6.38
C GLY A 99 -7.25 -23.04 -5.14
N LYS A 100 -7.40 -21.95 -4.38
CA LYS A 100 -6.66 -21.66 -3.13
C LYS A 100 -7.57 -21.53 -1.92
#